data_AF-A0A5N6LUJ3-F1
#
_entry.id   AF-A0A5N6LUJ3-F1
#
_cell.length_a   1.000
_cell.length_b   1.000
_cell.length_c   1.000
_cell.angle_alpha   90.00
_cell.angle_beta   90.00
_cell.angle_gamma   90.00
#
_symmetry.space_group_name_H-M   'P 1'
#
loop_
_entity.id
_entity.type
_entity.pdbx_description
1 polymer ?
#
loop_
_entity_poly.entity_id
_entity_poly.type
_entity_poly.pdbx_seq_one_letter_code
_entity_poly.pdbx_strand_id
1 'polypeptide(L)'
;MYDVEEMMPPYKREEKNNDGQTPYELFAKENEDLVSKGLKWMKDCMVVATLIVTVAFAVAFTVPGGYNQDHGSPIFIHNRTFLVFVIADAVSLISSSTSLLVFLSVLTSQHDQRDFMYSLPRKLMIGLLTLFISVAALMVTFSTSFFVLYHKGSKWV
;
A
#
# COMPACT_ATOMS: atom_id res chain seq x y z
N MET A 1 1.06 10.78 16.92
CA MET A 1 0.33 11.94 16.40
C MET A 1 -1.06 11.82 17.01
N TYR A 2 -1.36 12.60 18.05
CA TYR A 2 -2.67 12.57 18.70
C TYR A 2 -3.70 13.20 17.76
N ASP A 3 -4.88 12.59 17.65
CA ASP A 3 -5.97 13.15 16.84
C ASP A 3 -6.43 14.46 17.49
N VAL A 4 -6.47 15.55 16.72
CA VAL A 4 -6.89 16.89 17.22
C VAL A 4 -8.31 16.82 17.80
N GLU A 5 -9.11 15.87 17.30
CA GLU A 5 -10.44 15.54 17.79
C GLU A 5 -10.48 14.79 19.12
N GLU A 6 -9.40 14.11 19.51
CA GLU A 6 -9.30 13.40 20.80
C GLU A 6 -8.93 14.37 21.93
N MET A 7 -8.22 15.46 21.60
CA MET A 7 -7.94 16.56 22.52
C MET A 7 -9.16 17.45 22.78
N MET A 8 -10.18 17.38 21.92
CA MET A 8 -11.37 18.21 22.03
C MET A 8 -12.60 17.40 22.45
N PRO A 9 -13.43 17.93 23.36
CA PRO A 9 -14.73 17.35 23.64
C PRO A 9 -15.55 17.18 22.36
N PRO A 10 -16.29 16.07 22.17
CA PRO A 10 -16.99 15.76 20.93
C PRO A 10 -17.99 16.85 20.50
N TYR A 11 -18.52 17.63 21.45
CA TYR A 11 -19.43 18.74 21.18
C TYR A 11 -18.78 19.98 20.55
N LYS A 12 -17.44 20.11 20.55
CA LYS A 12 -16.70 21.25 20.01
C LYS A 12 -16.06 21.01 18.63
N ARG A 13 -16.16 19.79 18.09
CA ARG A 13 -15.50 19.41 16.83
C ARG A 13 -16.05 20.16 15.61
N GLU A 14 -17.33 20.53 15.67
CA GLU A 14 -18.01 21.31 14.64
C GLU A 14 -18.22 22.78 15.03
N GLU A 15 -17.81 23.19 16.24
CA GLU A 15 -17.89 24.59 16.63
C GLU A 15 -16.90 25.41 15.81
N LYS A 16 -17.44 26.41 15.13
CA LYS A 16 -16.66 27.36 14.35
C LYS A 16 -16.21 28.50 15.25
N ASN A 17 -14.95 28.92 15.10
CA ASN A 17 -14.47 30.13 15.76
C ASN A 17 -15.18 31.39 15.19
N ASN A 18 -14.84 32.57 15.73
CA ASN A 18 -15.38 33.85 15.24
C ASN A 18 -15.11 34.12 13.74
N ASP A 19 -14.12 33.45 13.16
CA ASP A 19 -13.76 33.52 11.74
C ASP A 19 -14.47 32.44 10.89
N GLY A 20 -15.38 31.65 11.48
CA GLY A 20 -16.12 30.61 10.79
C GLY A 20 -15.33 29.31 10.55
N GLN A 21 -14.15 29.17 11.15
CA GLN A 21 -13.24 28.03 10.94
C GLN A 21 -13.48 26.92 11.97
N THR A 22 -13.46 25.68 11.51
CA THR A 22 -13.43 24.52 12.41
C THR A 22 -12.05 24.38 13.08
N PRO A 23 -11.93 23.68 14.22
CA PRO A 23 -10.64 23.55 14.91
C PRO A 23 -9.59 22.80 14.07
N TYR A 24 -10.02 21.92 13.18
CA TYR A 24 -9.12 21.22 12.25
C TYR A 24 -8.64 22.15 11.11
N GLU A 25 -9.51 23.02 10.58
CA GLU A 25 -9.10 24.06 9.61
C GLU A 25 -8.11 25.05 10.24
N LEU A 26 -8.33 25.42 11.51
CA LEU A 26 -7.40 26.26 12.27
C LEU A 26 -6.05 25.54 12.46
N PHE A 27 -6.09 24.28 12.88
CA PHE A 27 -4.89 23.45 13.05
C PHE A 27 -4.14 23.25 11.74
N ALA A 28 -4.83 22.95 10.64
CA ALA A 28 -4.23 22.78 9.32
C ALA A 28 -3.60 24.07 8.80
N LYS A 29 -4.19 25.23 9.12
CA LYS A 29 -3.64 26.55 8.79
C LYS A 29 -2.41 26.91 9.63
N GLU A 30 -2.44 26.63 10.94
CA GLU A 30 -1.28 26.83 11.82
C GLU A 30 -0.13 25.85 11.53
N ASN A 31 -0.46 24.65 11.05
CA ASN A 31 0.48 23.57 10.78
C ASN A 31 0.61 23.27 9.29
N GLU A 32 0.51 24.30 8.44
CA GLU A 32 0.53 24.16 6.98
C GLU A 32 1.77 23.40 6.48
N ASP A 33 2.94 23.65 7.08
CA ASP A 33 4.18 22.93 6.78
C ASP A 33 4.10 21.43 7.10
N LEU A 34 3.46 21.05 8.22
CA LEU A 34 3.27 19.65 8.58
C LEU A 34 2.27 18.95 7.67
N VAL A 35 1.18 19.62 7.30
CA VAL A 35 0.18 19.11 6.34
C VAL A 35 0.83 18.89 4.96
N SER A 36 1.61 19.87 4.49
CA SER A 36 2.36 19.77 3.23
C SER A 36 3.36 18.62 3.24
N LYS A 37 4.13 18.45 4.33
CA LYS A 37 5.03 17.31 4.52
C LYS A 37 4.28 15.98 4.53
N GLY A 38 3.13 15.90 5.19
CA GLY A 38 2.27 14.72 5.22
C GLY A 38 1.77 14.34 3.83
N LEU A 39 1.22 15.31 3.08
CA LEU A 39 0.76 15.10 1.70
C LEU A 39 1.91 14.68 0.76
N LYS A 40 3.10 15.25 0.93
CA LYS A 40 4.29 14.85 0.16
C LYS A 40 4.67 13.41 0.48
N TRP A 41 4.74 13.05 1.76
CA TRP A 41 5.06 11.69 2.19
C TRP A 41 4.03 10.66 1.69
N MET A 42 2.75 11.01 1.65
CA MET A 42 1.70 10.18 1.05
C MET A 42 1.92 9.95 -0.45
N LYS A 43 2.28 11.00 -1.20
CA LYS A 43 2.61 10.88 -2.63
C LYS A 43 3.81 9.96 -2.85
N ASP A 44 4.85 10.07 -2.01
CA ASP A 44 6.01 9.18 -2.08
C ASP A 44 5.59 7.72 -1.80
N CYS A 45 4.74 7.48 -0.80
CA CYS A 45 4.20 6.16 -0.51
C CYS A 45 3.35 5.60 -1.66
N MET A 46 2.57 6.43 -2.35
CA MET A 46 1.83 6.02 -3.55
C MET A 46 2.75 5.62 -4.71
N VAL A 47 3.86 6.34 -4.90
CA VAL A 47 4.86 5.97 -5.91
C VAL A 47 5.42 4.59 -5.59
N VAL A 48 5.77 4.33 -4.33
CA VAL A 48 6.23 3.01 -3.88
C VAL A 48 5.15 1.94 -4.10
N ALA A 49 3.89 2.21 -3.74
CA ALA A 49 2.77 1.28 -3.97
C ALA A 49 2.62 0.94 -5.46
N THR A 50 2.62 1.96 -6.32
CA THR A 50 2.53 1.81 -7.78
C THR A 50 3.69 0.98 -8.32
N LEU A 51 4.90 1.20 -7.82
CA LEU A 51 6.09 0.45 -8.19
C LEU A 51 5.95 -1.03 -7.80
N ILE A 52 5.46 -1.32 -6.59
CA ILE A 52 5.21 -2.70 -6.17
C ILE A 52 4.15 -3.37 -7.05
N VAL A 53 3.06 -2.66 -7.39
CA VAL A 53 2.03 -3.20 -8.30
C VAL A 53 2.63 -3.55 -9.66
N THR A 54 3.43 -2.66 -10.24
CA THR A 54 4.06 -2.91 -11.55
C THR A 54 5.05 -4.06 -11.51
N VAL A 55 5.90 -4.13 -10.48
CA VAL A 55 6.87 -5.22 -10.32
C VAL A 55 6.17 -6.56 -10.09
N ALA A 56 5.22 -6.64 -9.16
CA ALA A 56 4.49 -7.87 -8.86
C ALA A 56 3.66 -8.32 -10.08
N PHE A 57 3.04 -7.39 -10.82
CA PHE A 57 2.34 -7.71 -12.06
C PHE A 57 3.29 -8.31 -13.10
N ALA A 58 4.48 -7.72 -13.29
CA ALA A 58 5.49 -8.27 -14.19
C ALA A 58 5.91 -9.69 -13.75
N VAL A 59 6.12 -9.91 -12.45
CA VAL A 59 6.49 -11.20 -11.86
C VAL A 59 5.39 -12.26 -12.06
N ALA A 60 4.11 -11.89 -11.97
CA ALA A 60 2.99 -12.78 -12.23
C ALA A 60 3.00 -13.37 -13.66
N PHE A 61 3.40 -12.59 -14.67
CA PHE A 61 3.49 -13.04 -16.06
C PHE A 61 4.87 -13.62 -16.42
N THR A 62 5.91 -13.24 -15.70
CA THR A 62 7.29 -13.73 -15.89
C THR A 62 7.63 -14.83 -14.89
N VAL A 63 6.81 -15.89 -14.89
CA VAL A 63 6.93 -16.99 -13.94
C VAL A 63 8.35 -17.57 -13.90
N PRO A 64 9.03 -17.58 -12.73
CA PRO A 64 10.36 -18.15 -12.60
C PRO A 64 10.32 -19.65 -12.89
N GLY A 65 11.10 -20.08 -13.88
CA GLY A 65 11.20 -21.48 -14.27
C GLY A 65 10.60 -21.88 -15.61
N GLY A 66 9.82 -21.00 -16.26
CA GLY A 66 9.25 -21.23 -17.59
C GLY A 66 8.04 -22.20 -17.63
N TYR A 67 7.47 -22.36 -18.82
CA TYR A 67 6.36 -23.28 -19.08
C TYR A 67 6.88 -24.58 -19.71
N ASN A 68 6.31 -25.73 -19.29
CA ASN A 68 6.62 -27.02 -19.89
C ASN A 68 6.10 -27.01 -21.34
N GLN A 69 6.98 -27.28 -22.31
CA GLN A 69 6.64 -27.25 -23.74
C GLN A 69 5.66 -28.35 -24.16
N ASP A 70 5.54 -29.44 -23.40
CA ASP A 70 4.63 -30.55 -23.74
C ASP A 70 3.17 -30.34 -23.31
N HIS A 71 2.93 -29.54 -22.25
CA HIS A 71 1.60 -29.38 -21.64
C HIS A 71 1.20 -27.92 -21.39
N GLY A 72 2.04 -26.94 -21.72
CA GLY A 72 1.76 -25.51 -21.53
C GLY A 72 1.55 -25.09 -20.06
N SER A 73 1.93 -25.93 -19.10
CA SER A 73 1.78 -25.68 -17.66
C SER A 73 3.11 -25.19 -17.07
N PRO A 74 3.11 -24.22 -16.12
CA PRO A 74 4.35 -23.76 -15.49
C PRO A 74 5.13 -24.92 -14.88
N ILE A 75 6.43 -25.00 -15.15
CA ILE A 75 7.31 -26.14 -14.82
C ILE A 75 7.27 -26.50 -13.31
N PHE A 76 6.93 -25.53 -12.47
CA PHE A 76 6.90 -25.63 -11.02
C PHE A 76 5.51 -25.86 -10.40
N ILE A 77 4.47 -26.14 -11.19
CA ILE A 77 3.08 -26.27 -10.69
C ILE A 77 2.92 -27.31 -9.56
N HIS A 78 3.80 -28.30 -9.48
CA HIS A 78 3.74 -29.38 -8.49
C HIS A 78 4.59 -29.13 -7.22
N ASN A 79 5.31 -28.00 -7.13
CA ASN A 79 6.15 -27.68 -5.98
C ASN A 79 5.45 -26.71 -5.02
N ARG A 80 5.44 -27.03 -3.73
CA ARG A 80 4.87 -26.15 -2.68
C ARG A 80 5.46 -24.73 -2.71
N THR A 81 6.73 -24.59 -3.07
CA THR A 81 7.42 -23.30 -3.20
C THR A 81 6.80 -22.39 -4.26
N PHE A 82 6.29 -22.95 -5.35
CA PHE A 82 5.63 -22.19 -6.41
C PHE A 82 4.24 -21.69 -5.99
N LEU A 83 3.48 -22.52 -5.27
CA LEU A 83 2.19 -22.12 -4.72
C LEU A 83 2.37 -20.97 -3.71
N VAL A 84 3.38 -21.05 -2.84
CA VAL A 84 3.73 -19.96 -1.91
C VAL A 84 4.12 -18.69 -2.66
N PHE A 85 4.90 -18.82 -3.74
CA PHE A 85 5.28 -17.69 -4.59
C PHE A 85 4.05 -16.99 -5.21
N VAL A 86 3.14 -17.74 -5.83
CA VAL A 86 1.93 -17.18 -6.46
C VAL A 86 1.01 -16.51 -5.43
N ILE A 87 0.81 -17.14 -4.26
CA ILE A 87 0.00 -16.53 -3.19
C ILE A 87 0.66 -15.25 -2.67
N ALA A 88 1.97 -15.27 -2.43
CA ALA A 88 2.69 -14.09 -1.94
C ALA A 88 2.64 -12.93 -2.94
N ASP A 89 2.81 -13.22 -4.23
CA ASP A 89 2.71 -12.22 -5.30
C ASP A 89 1.30 -11.62 -5.40
N ALA A 90 0.26 -12.47 -5.36
CA ALA A 90 -1.13 -12.01 -5.35
C ALA A 90 -1.46 -11.15 -4.12
N VAL A 91 -0.99 -11.55 -2.93
CA VAL A 91 -1.18 -10.77 -1.70
C VAL A 91 -0.46 -9.42 -1.81
N SER A 92 0.75 -9.40 -2.35
CA SER A 92 1.50 -8.16 -2.59
C SER A 92 0.73 -7.21 -3.51
N LEU A 93 0.18 -7.73 -4.63
CA LEU A 93 -0.61 -6.97 -5.60
C LEU A 93 -1.88 -6.38 -4.99
N ILE A 94 -2.71 -7.23 -4.38
CA ILE A 94 -4.01 -6.82 -3.83
C ILE A 94 -3.79 -5.82 -2.69
N SER A 95 -2.82 -6.08 -1.81
CA SER A 95 -2.50 -5.21 -0.69
C SER A 95 -1.96 -3.85 -1.14
N SER A 96 -1.05 -3.83 -2.13
CA SER A 96 -0.52 -2.57 -2.69
C SER A 96 -1.58 -1.77 -3.43
N SER A 97 -2.42 -2.44 -4.23
CA SER A 97 -3.52 -1.79 -4.96
C SER A 97 -4.53 -1.16 -3.99
N THR A 98 -4.86 -1.87 -2.91
CA THR A 98 -5.72 -1.33 -1.84
C THR A 98 -5.10 -0.10 -1.18
N SER A 99 -3.80 -0.16 -0.85
CA SER A 99 -3.05 0.99 -0.31
C SER A 99 -3.09 2.20 -1.25
N LEU A 100 -2.83 1.97 -2.55
CA LEU A 100 -2.88 2.99 -3.58
C LEU A 100 -4.26 3.65 -3.66
N LEU A 101 -5.34 2.86 -3.69
CA LEU A 101 -6.72 3.37 -3.72
C LEU A 101 -7.06 4.18 -2.48
N VAL A 102 -6.58 3.75 -1.31
CA VAL A 102 -6.76 4.48 -0.06
C VAL A 102 -6.03 5.83 -0.10
N PHE A 103 -4.77 5.86 -0.52
CA PHE A 103 -4.02 7.12 -0.63
C PHE A 103 -4.59 8.05 -1.71
N LEU A 104 -5.00 7.50 -2.86
CA LEU A 104 -5.73 8.25 -3.89
C LEU A 104 -7.01 8.83 -3.33
N SER A 105 -7.80 8.04 -2.59
CA SER A 105 -9.04 8.51 -1.97
C SER A 105 -8.79 9.67 -1.00
N VAL A 106 -7.70 9.63 -0.23
CA VAL A 106 -7.31 10.73 0.67
C VAL A 106 -6.90 11.99 -0.10
N LEU A 107 -6.12 11.85 -1.18
CA LEU A 107 -5.70 12.99 -2.02
C LEU A 107 -6.86 13.59 -2.83
N THR A 108 -7.74 12.75 -3.37
CA THR A 108 -8.93 13.19 -4.14
C THR A 108 -9.99 13.79 -3.22
N SER A 109 -10.11 13.31 -1.98
CA SER A 109 -11.05 13.85 -0.99
C SER A 109 -10.80 15.30 -0.60
N GLN A 110 -9.63 15.88 -0.91
CA GLN A 110 -9.40 17.32 -0.71
C GLN A 110 -10.37 18.19 -1.52
N HIS A 111 -11.05 17.63 -2.54
CA HIS A 111 -11.99 18.35 -3.40
C HIS A 111 -13.47 18.09 -3.13
N ASP A 112 -13.84 17.16 -2.23
CA ASP A 112 -15.26 16.86 -1.96
C ASP A 112 -15.57 16.69 -0.46
N GLN A 113 -16.69 17.30 -0.08
CA GLN A 113 -17.23 17.67 1.24
C GLN A 113 -16.86 16.86 2.51
N ARG A 114 -16.41 17.62 3.52
CA ARG A 114 -16.75 17.67 4.97
C ARG A 114 -17.01 16.40 5.80
N ASP A 115 -17.57 15.30 5.28
CA ASP A 115 -17.81 14.05 6.03
C ASP A 115 -16.64 13.05 5.94
N PHE A 116 -15.72 13.26 4.98
CA PHE A 116 -14.57 12.37 4.79
C PHE A 116 -13.46 12.59 5.83
N MET A 117 -13.47 13.75 6.51
CA MET A 117 -12.42 14.21 7.44
C MET A 117 -12.25 13.32 8.67
N TYR A 118 -13.34 12.83 9.27
CA TYR A 118 -13.27 11.97 10.47
C TYR A 118 -12.66 10.58 10.17
N SER A 119 -12.77 10.11 8.91
CA SER A 119 -12.26 8.80 8.51
C SER A 119 -10.86 8.84 7.91
N LEU A 120 -10.32 10.04 7.66
CA LEU A 120 -9.07 10.27 6.94
C LEU A 120 -7.85 9.64 7.62
N PRO A 121 -7.55 9.92 8.90
CA PRO A 121 -6.39 9.32 9.57
C PRO A 121 -6.52 7.80 9.71
N ARG A 122 -7.75 7.30 9.94
CA ARG A 122 -8.02 5.85 10.02
C ARG A 122 -7.79 5.15 8.68
N LYS A 123 -8.26 5.72 7.58
CA LYS A 123 -8.04 5.21 6.23
C LYS A 123 -6.54 5.22 5.91
N LEU A 124 -5.84 6.32 6.20
CA LEU A 124 -4.39 6.43 6.01
C LEU A 124 -3.63 5.31 6.74
N MET A 125 -3.94 5.08 8.02
CA MET A 125 -3.33 4.01 8.81
C MET A 125 -3.54 2.63 8.17
N ILE A 126 -4.77 2.32 7.73
CA ILE A 126 -5.05 1.06 7.03
C ILE A 126 -4.24 0.97 5.74
N GLY A 127 -4.16 2.05 4.95
CA GLY A 127 -3.38 2.09 3.71
C GLY A 127 -1.87 1.87 3.94
N LEU A 128 -1.32 2.38 5.03
CA LEU A 128 0.09 2.16 5.39
C LEU A 128 0.36 0.73 5.86
N LEU A 129 -0.55 0.16 6.65
CA LEU A 129 -0.45 -1.23 7.09
C LEU A 129 -0.47 -2.18 5.89
N THR A 130 -1.39 -1.96 4.94
CA THR A 130 -1.44 -2.77 3.72
C THR A 130 -0.21 -2.57 2.83
N LEU A 131 0.35 -1.36 2.77
CA LEU A 131 1.63 -1.11 2.08
C LEU A 131 2.77 -1.94 2.70
N PHE A 132 2.88 -1.95 4.02
CA PHE A 132 3.93 -2.70 4.71
C PHE A 132 3.79 -4.21 4.49
N ILE A 133 2.56 -4.73 4.56
CA ILE A 133 2.26 -6.14 4.24
C ILE A 133 2.66 -6.45 2.78
N SER A 134 2.39 -5.54 1.85
CA SER A 134 2.76 -5.71 0.45
C SER A 134 4.28 -5.78 0.25
N VAL A 135 5.05 -4.90 0.89
CA VAL A 135 6.53 -4.93 0.84
C VAL A 135 7.06 -6.25 1.39
N ALA A 136 6.53 -6.71 2.54
CA ALA A 136 6.93 -7.99 3.13
C ALA A 136 6.59 -9.18 2.21
N ALA A 137 5.39 -9.19 1.63
CA ALA A 137 4.97 -10.21 0.67
C ALA A 137 5.88 -10.22 -0.58
N LEU A 138 6.20 -9.05 -1.14
CA LEU A 138 7.13 -8.94 -2.27
C LEU A 138 8.53 -9.47 -1.94
N MET A 139 9.03 -9.24 -0.72
CA MET A 139 10.30 -9.82 -0.27
C MET A 139 10.25 -11.36 -0.21
N VAL A 140 9.11 -11.93 0.21
CA VAL A 140 8.89 -13.39 0.18
C VAL A 140 8.85 -13.90 -1.26
N THR A 141 8.15 -13.22 -2.15
CA THR A 141 8.09 -13.53 -3.60
C THR A 141 9.48 -13.52 -4.22
N PHE A 142 10.30 -12.52 -3.90
CA PHE A 142 11.68 -12.44 -4.38
C PHE A 142 12.55 -13.57 -3.82
N SER A 143 12.46 -13.85 -2.52
CA SER A 143 13.23 -14.91 -1.86
C SER A 143 12.89 -16.29 -2.42
N THR A 144 11.60 -16.56 -2.63
CA THR A 144 11.12 -17.82 -3.23
C THR A 144 11.56 -17.95 -4.69
N SER A 145 11.49 -16.88 -5.47
CA SER A 145 12.03 -16.84 -6.84
C SER A 145 13.52 -17.15 -6.87
N PHE A 146 14.29 -16.52 -5.99
CA PHE A 146 15.73 -16.71 -5.90
C PHE A 146 16.06 -18.15 -5.50
N PHE A 147 15.37 -18.71 -4.52
CA PHE A 147 15.55 -20.10 -4.10
C PHE A 147 15.22 -21.09 -5.22
N VAL A 148 14.12 -20.89 -5.94
CA VAL A 148 13.73 -21.72 -7.08
C VAL A 148 14.79 -21.68 -8.19
N LEU A 149 15.34 -20.50 -8.49
CA LEU A 149 16.36 -20.32 -9.52
C LEU A 149 17.71 -20.92 -9.11
N TYR A 150 18.18 -20.66 -7.89
CA TYR A 150 19.49 -21.12 -7.41
C TYR A 150 19.53 -22.60 -7.03
N HIS A 151 18.44 -23.19 -6.53
CA HIS A 151 18.41 -24.61 -6.16
C HIS A 151 18.71 -25.54 -7.35
N LYS A 152 18.51 -25.07 -8.60
CA LYS A 152 18.89 -25.80 -9.81
C LYS A 152 20.28 -25.43 -10.37
N GLY A 153 20.87 -24.32 -9.97
CA GLY A 153 22.23 -23.92 -10.36
C GLY A 153 23.31 -24.88 -9.85
N SER A 154 23.06 -25.60 -8.75
CA SER A 154 23.99 -26.60 -8.20
C SER A 154 23.86 -28.01 -8.81
N LYS A 155 23.00 -28.21 -9.82
CA LYS A 155 22.92 -29.50 -10.57
C LYS A 155 23.71 -29.50 -11.88
N TRP A 156 24.50 -28.46 -12.15
CA TRP A 156 25.44 -28.39 -13.27
C TRP A 156 26.82 -27.91 -12.78
N VAL A 157 27.45 -28.72 -11.92
CA VAL A 157 28.91 -28.96 -11.89
C VAL A 157 29.10 -30.44 -11.67
#